data_AF-A0A844G2K3-F1
#
_entry.id   AF-A0A844G2K3-F1
#
_cell.length_a   1.000
_cell.length_b   1.000
_cell.length_c   1.000
_cell.angle_alpha   90.00
_cell.angle_beta   90.00
_cell.angle_gamma   90.00
#
_symmetry.space_group_name_H-M   'P 1'
#
loop_
_entity.id
_entity.type
_entity.pdbx_description
1 polymer ?
#
loop_
_entity_poly.entity_id
_entity_poly.type
_entity_poly.pdbx_seq_one_letter_code
_entity_poly.pdbx_strand_id
1 'polypeptide(L)'
;MMNLHNELLSRVKRTWEMLRPSAPPHKPSRSADHLIKMNLPPLLGRRDAAYDCVSTLIADQELFARDEAWRQKHYGIIAGLLESAAEDTKSILRTLSSPDTASREQDLYDLIALFRDIVQVLEDFTRLGSAVLNEEHPTFKRFGIRYTDAERLRGERLLSEVEISTVNQLRVYCTRALPKITRYREYTAKSFSKPYASRYQKAYDAYTGIFREAAGEQ
;
A
#
# COMPACT_ATOMS: atom_id res chain seq x y z
N MET A 1 -29.77 43.99 -24.08
CA MET A 1 -28.85 42.90 -24.53
C MET A 1 -27.65 42.88 -23.60
N MET A 2 -27.66 42.04 -22.57
CA MET A 2 -26.48 41.81 -21.73
C MET A 2 -25.54 40.84 -22.47
N ASN A 3 -24.33 41.32 -22.78
CA ASN A 3 -23.34 40.62 -23.60
C ASN A 3 -22.91 39.30 -22.94
N LEU A 4 -23.06 38.19 -23.66
CA LEU A 4 -22.56 36.84 -23.35
C LEU A 4 -21.09 36.84 -22.87
N HIS A 5 -20.32 37.83 -23.36
CA HIS A 5 -18.93 38.07 -23.02
C HIS A 5 -18.73 38.45 -21.54
N ASN A 6 -19.67 39.20 -20.95
CA ASN A 6 -19.63 39.58 -19.53
C ASN A 6 -19.99 38.41 -18.60
N GLU A 7 -20.83 37.49 -19.06
CA GLU A 7 -21.13 36.26 -18.31
C GLU A 7 -19.94 35.29 -18.29
N LEU A 8 -19.22 35.16 -19.40
CA LEU A 8 -17.98 34.36 -19.44
C LEU A 8 -16.90 34.99 -18.58
N LEU A 9 -16.68 36.31 -18.67
CA LEU A 9 -15.70 37.02 -17.84
C LEU A 9 -16.04 36.95 -16.35
N SER A 10 -17.31 37.05 -15.98
CA SER A 10 -17.73 36.91 -14.57
C SER A 10 -17.59 35.47 -14.06
N ARG A 11 -17.87 34.45 -14.89
CA ARG A 11 -17.60 33.06 -14.54
C ARG A 11 -16.11 32.79 -14.34
N VAL A 12 -15.27 33.28 -15.25
CA VAL A 12 -13.80 33.14 -15.15
C VAL A 12 -13.27 33.86 -13.92
N LYS A 13 -13.74 35.08 -13.62
CA LYS A 13 -13.36 35.80 -12.39
C LYS A 13 -13.77 35.03 -11.12
N ARG A 14 -14.98 34.46 -11.10
CA ARG A 14 -15.46 33.66 -9.95
C ARG A 14 -14.66 32.37 -9.77
N THR A 15 -14.29 31.69 -10.86
CA THR A 15 -13.41 30.52 -10.81
C THR A 15 -11.99 30.90 -10.36
N TRP A 16 -11.47 32.03 -10.82
CA TRP A 16 -10.16 32.55 -10.44
C TRP A 16 -10.10 32.97 -8.97
N GLU A 17 -11.17 33.58 -8.44
CA GLU A 17 -11.28 33.92 -7.03
C GLU A 17 -11.41 32.68 -6.13
N MET A 18 -12.10 31.63 -6.59
CA MET A 18 -12.12 30.33 -5.90
C MET A 18 -10.75 29.65 -5.84
N LEU A 19 -9.88 29.91 -6.83
CA LEU A 19 -8.53 29.34 -6.90
C LEU A 19 -7.48 30.19 -6.16
N ARG A 20 -7.81 31.44 -5.79
CA ARG A 20 -6.89 32.33 -5.09
C ARG A 20 -6.83 31.99 -3.59
N PRO A 21 -5.66 31.63 -3.04
CA PRO A 21 -5.52 31.40 -1.61
C PRO A 21 -5.48 32.76 -0.89
N SER A 22 -6.66 33.30 -0.61
CA SER A 22 -6.84 34.47 0.27
C SER A 22 -7.44 33.97 1.57
N ALA A 23 -6.58 33.57 2.52
CA ALA A 23 -7.02 33.22 3.87
C ALA A 23 -7.00 34.46 4.77
N PRO A 24 -8.08 34.74 5.53
CA PRO A 24 -7.93 35.38 6.83
C PRO A 24 -7.20 34.41 7.78
N PRO A 25 -6.41 34.91 8.75
CA PRO A 25 -5.81 34.06 9.76
C PRO A 25 -6.93 33.47 10.62
N HIS A 26 -6.76 32.24 11.11
CA HIS A 26 -7.75 31.47 11.89
C HIS A 26 -8.74 30.63 11.09
N LYS A 27 -8.21 29.72 10.28
CA LYS A 27 -8.62 28.31 10.28
C LYS A 27 -7.44 27.52 9.71
N PRO A 28 -6.99 26.42 10.33
CA PRO A 28 -6.07 25.53 9.63
C PRO A 28 -6.78 25.14 8.33
N SER A 29 -6.20 25.58 7.21
CA SER A 29 -6.61 25.13 5.90
C SER A 29 -6.57 23.61 5.96
N ARG A 30 -7.74 22.97 6.04
CA ARG A 30 -7.86 21.57 5.62
C ARG A 30 -7.62 21.61 4.11
N SER A 31 -6.35 21.70 3.72
CA SER A 31 -5.91 21.63 2.35
C SER A 31 -6.07 20.19 1.90
N ALA A 32 -7.32 19.75 1.76
CA ALA A 32 -7.60 18.65 0.86
C ALA A 32 -7.20 19.17 -0.52
N ASP A 33 -6.00 18.81 -0.96
CA ASP A 33 -5.51 19.15 -2.28
C ASP A 33 -6.61 18.74 -3.28
N HIS A 34 -7.14 19.73 -4.00
CA HIS A 34 -8.24 19.54 -4.93
C HIS A 34 -7.89 18.47 -5.97
N LEU A 35 -6.61 18.29 -6.30
CA LEU A 35 -6.12 17.23 -7.17
C LEU A 35 -6.34 15.85 -6.54
N ILE A 36 -6.05 15.68 -5.25
CA ILE A 36 -6.31 14.42 -4.53
C ILE A 36 -7.81 14.14 -4.47
N LYS A 37 -8.63 15.16 -4.17
CA LYS A 37 -10.09 15.01 -4.12
C LYS A 37 -10.70 14.63 -5.48
N MET A 38 -10.19 15.20 -6.57
CA MET A 38 -10.62 14.82 -7.93
C MET A 38 -10.18 13.40 -8.30
N ASN A 39 -9.11 12.88 -7.70
CA ASN A 39 -8.55 11.56 -7.94
C ASN A 39 -8.92 10.52 -6.87
N LEU A 40 -9.85 10.83 -5.97
CA LEU A 40 -10.29 9.90 -4.93
C LEU A 40 -10.78 8.54 -5.48
N PRO A 41 -11.60 8.45 -6.55
CA PRO A 41 -11.98 7.13 -7.08
C PRO A 41 -10.79 6.31 -7.59
N PRO A 42 -9.87 6.87 -8.42
CA PRO A 42 -8.65 6.16 -8.80
C PRO A 42 -7.76 5.74 -7.63
N LEU A 43 -7.60 6.57 -6.59
CA LEU A 43 -6.81 6.22 -5.40
C LEU A 43 -7.40 5.04 -4.65
N LEU A 44 -8.72 5.02 -4.47
CA LEU A 44 -9.43 3.87 -3.87
C LEU A 44 -9.22 2.60 -4.70
N GLY A 45 -9.37 2.70 -6.03
CA GLY A 45 -9.20 1.55 -6.93
C GLY A 45 -7.78 1.00 -6.90
N ARG A 46 -6.77 1.87 -6.90
CA ARG A 46 -5.35 1.48 -6.82
C ARG A 46 -5.01 0.81 -5.48
N ARG A 47 -5.43 1.40 -4.35
CA ARG A 47 -5.27 0.82 -3.01
C ARG A 47 -5.88 -0.57 -2.93
N ASP A 48 -7.12 -0.71 -3.41
CA ASP A 48 -7.85 -1.96 -3.30
C ASP A 48 -7.23 -3.05 -4.20
N ALA A 49 -6.78 -2.70 -5.41
CA ALA A 49 -6.04 -3.60 -6.28
C ALA A 49 -4.70 -4.05 -5.68
N ALA A 50 -3.95 -3.13 -5.06
CA ALA A 50 -2.69 -3.45 -4.39
C ALA A 50 -2.92 -4.43 -3.23
N TYR A 51 -3.92 -4.18 -2.38
CA TYR A 51 -4.26 -5.07 -1.26
C TYR A 51 -4.67 -6.47 -1.73
N ASP A 52 -5.47 -6.56 -2.80
CA ASP A 52 -5.94 -7.84 -3.31
C ASP A 52 -4.79 -8.64 -3.94
N CYS A 53 -3.91 -7.98 -4.70
CA CYS A 53 -2.70 -8.59 -5.24
C CYS A 53 -1.78 -9.09 -4.12
N VAL A 54 -1.53 -8.27 -3.08
CA VAL A 54 -0.77 -8.68 -1.89
C VAL A 54 -1.37 -9.91 -1.22
N SER A 55 -2.70 -9.94 -1.07
CA SER A 55 -3.39 -11.08 -0.45
C SER A 55 -3.17 -12.36 -1.25
N THR A 56 -3.16 -12.29 -2.59
CA THR A 56 -2.83 -13.41 -3.47
C THR A 56 -1.37 -13.84 -3.31
N LEU A 57 -0.42 -12.90 -3.32
CA LEU A 57 1.01 -13.20 -3.21
C LEU A 57 1.40 -13.82 -1.86
N ILE A 58 0.76 -13.40 -0.77
CA ILE A 58 0.95 -13.99 0.58
C ILE A 58 0.34 -15.40 0.65
N ALA A 59 -0.74 -15.64 -0.09
CA ALA A 59 -1.42 -16.93 -0.15
C ALA A 59 -0.70 -17.97 -1.03
N ASP A 60 0.33 -17.58 -1.77
CA ASP A 60 1.11 -18.48 -2.64
C ASP A 60 1.65 -19.67 -1.83
N GLN A 61 1.17 -20.87 -2.18
CA GLN A 61 1.55 -22.11 -1.51
C GLN A 61 2.95 -22.58 -1.90
N GLU A 62 3.45 -22.18 -3.07
CA GLU A 62 4.76 -22.54 -3.58
C GLU A 62 5.88 -21.65 -3.03
N LEU A 63 5.55 -20.65 -2.21
CA LEU A 63 6.50 -19.67 -1.70
C LEU A 63 7.77 -20.32 -1.13
N PHE A 64 7.63 -21.36 -0.31
CA PHE A 64 8.77 -22.07 0.32
C PHE A 64 9.41 -23.15 -0.56
N ALA A 65 8.85 -23.44 -1.75
CA ALA A 65 9.50 -24.28 -2.76
C ALA A 65 10.49 -23.49 -3.62
N ARG A 66 10.44 -22.15 -3.58
CA ARG A 66 11.34 -21.23 -4.29
C ARG A 66 12.61 -20.95 -3.48
N ASP A 67 13.66 -20.53 -4.17
CA ASP A 67 14.92 -20.14 -3.53
C ASP A 67 14.80 -18.83 -2.72
N GLU A 68 15.79 -18.57 -1.87
CA GLU A 68 15.81 -17.41 -0.97
C GLU A 68 15.84 -16.07 -1.73
N ALA A 69 16.56 -16.00 -2.87
CA ALA A 69 16.64 -14.80 -3.68
C ALA A 69 15.28 -14.42 -4.28
N TRP A 70 14.54 -15.43 -4.75
CA TRP A 70 13.17 -15.26 -5.23
C TRP A 70 12.25 -14.82 -4.09
N ARG A 71 12.31 -15.48 -2.91
CA ARG A 71 11.47 -15.11 -1.76
C ARG A 71 11.74 -13.70 -1.28
N GLN A 72 13.02 -13.29 -1.21
CA GLN A 72 13.40 -11.92 -0.90
C GLN A 72 12.79 -10.92 -1.88
N LYS A 73 12.93 -11.17 -3.19
CA LYS A 73 12.33 -10.31 -4.23
C LYS A 73 10.80 -10.27 -4.09
N HIS A 74 10.18 -11.42 -3.82
CA HIS A 74 8.74 -11.54 -3.62
C HIS A 74 8.24 -10.70 -2.43
N TYR A 75 8.93 -10.77 -1.28
CA TYR A 75 8.64 -9.90 -0.14
C TYR A 75 8.82 -8.42 -0.46
N GLY A 76 9.88 -8.05 -1.20
CA GLY A 76 10.09 -6.67 -1.64
C GLY A 76 8.96 -6.14 -2.53
N ILE A 77 8.43 -6.97 -3.43
CA ILE A 77 7.24 -6.62 -4.25
C ILE A 77 6.02 -6.40 -3.35
N ILE A 78 5.74 -7.33 -2.43
CA ILE A 78 4.61 -7.23 -1.49
C ILE A 78 4.73 -5.95 -0.64
N ALA A 79 5.91 -5.67 -0.09
CA ALA A 79 6.17 -4.47 0.70
C ALA A 79 5.94 -3.20 -0.11
N GLY A 80 6.42 -3.15 -1.37
CA GLY A 80 6.22 -2.01 -2.27
C GLY A 80 4.75 -1.76 -2.63
N LEU A 81 3.96 -2.81 -2.81
CA LEU A 81 2.51 -2.70 -3.03
C LEU A 81 1.80 -2.17 -1.79
N LEU A 82 2.15 -2.68 -0.60
CA LEU A 82 1.59 -2.21 0.66
C LEU A 82 1.97 -0.76 0.97
N GLU A 83 3.20 -0.34 0.66
CA GLU A 83 3.62 1.05 0.78
C GLU A 83 2.80 1.96 -0.15
N SER A 84 2.60 1.53 -1.41
CA SER A 84 1.76 2.26 -2.36
C SER A 84 0.31 2.41 -1.86
N ALA A 85 -0.25 1.32 -1.32
CA ALA A 85 -1.59 1.33 -0.72
C ALA A 85 -1.66 2.21 0.54
N ALA A 86 -0.62 2.24 1.36
CA ALA A 86 -0.53 3.08 2.55
C ALA A 86 -0.49 4.57 2.16
N GLU A 87 0.31 4.95 1.17
CA GLU A 87 0.39 6.33 0.66
C GLU A 87 -0.92 6.79 0.00
N ASP A 88 -1.61 5.89 -0.72
CA ASP A 88 -2.96 6.14 -1.22
C ASP A 88 -3.95 6.40 -0.08
N THR A 89 -3.90 5.59 0.97
CA THR A 89 -4.79 5.72 2.12
C THR A 89 -4.51 7.00 2.91
N LYS A 90 -3.24 7.39 3.08
CA LYS A 90 -2.87 8.72 3.63
C LYS A 90 -3.46 9.85 2.80
N SER A 91 -3.40 9.73 1.48
CA SER A 91 -3.96 10.73 0.56
C SER A 91 -5.48 10.79 0.66
N ILE A 92 -6.15 9.65 0.71
CA ILE A 92 -7.61 9.53 0.96
C ILE A 92 -7.99 10.22 2.26
N LEU A 93 -7.30 9.91 3.37
CA LEU A 93 -7.54 10.49 4.69
C LEU A 93 -7.53 12.03 4.68
N ARG A 94 -6.63 12.65 3.93
CA ARG A 94 -6.56 14.12 3.78
C ARG A 94 -7.80 14.73 3.12
N THR A 95 -8.59 13.95 2.38
CA THR A 95 -9.80 14.42 1.70
C THR A 95 -11.07 14.27 2.53
N LEU A 96 -11.04 13.45 3.59
CA LEU A 96 -12.23 13.10 4.34
C LEU A 96 -12.65 14.23 5.27
N SER A 97 -13.94 14.55 5.22
CA SER A 97 -14.55 15.57 6.08
C SER A 97 -15.33 14.98 7.26
N SER A 98 -15.76 13.72 7.13
CA SER A 98 -16.50 12.96 8.14
C SER A 98 -15.54 12.29 9.13
N PRO A 99 -15.63 12.57 10.45
CA PRO A 99 -14.80 11.93 11.46
C PRO A 99 -14.98 10.41 11.49
N ASP A 100 -16.20 9.95 11.27
CA ASP A 100 -16.56 8.52 11.35
C ASP A 100 -15.98 7.73 10.15
N THR A 101 -15.95 8.37 8.97
CA THR A 101 -15.29 7.79 7.78
C THR A 101 -13.77 7.86 7.91
N ALA A 102 -13.24 8.95 8.47
CA ALA A 102 -11.80 9.11 8.69
C ALA A 102 -11.26 8.07 9.68
N SER A 103 -11.99 7.77 10.76
CA SER A 103 -11.63 6.73 11.73
C SER A 103 -11.51 5.35 11.06
N ARG A 104 -12.49 4.97 10.23
CA ARG A 104 -12.46 3.69 9.50
C ARG A 104 -11.32 3.60 8.49
N GLU A 105 -11.02 4.70 7.79
CA GLU A 105 -9.89 4.76 6.85
C GLU A 105 -8.54 4.78 7.58
N GLN A 106 -8.50 5.31 8.81
CA GLN A 106 -7.31 5.25 9.66
C GLN A 106 -7.05 3.81 10.11
N ASP A 107 -8.08 3.08 10.56
CA ASP A 107 -7.95 1.65 10.91
C ASP A 107 -7.43 0.82 9.72
N LEU A 108 -7.89 1.13 8.49
CA LEU A 108 -7.44 0.48 7.28
C LEU A 108 -5.98 0.82 6.95
N TYR A 109 -5.60 2.10 7.09
CA TYR A 109 -4.22 2.53 6.94
C TYR A 109 -3.30 1.83 7.94
N ASP A 110 -3.67 1.79 9.22
CA ASP A 110 -2.88 1.17 10.28
C ASP A 110 -2.69 -0.33 10.02
N LEU A 111 -3.72 -1.01 9.52
CA LEU A 111 -3.63 -2.41 9.11
C LEU A 111 -2.65 -2.61 7.93
N ILE A 112 -2.76 -1.79 6.88
CA ILE A 112 -1.88 -1.86 5.70
C ILE A 112 -0.43 -1.58 6.11
N ALA A 113 -0.19 -0.56 6.93
CA ALA A 113 1.12 -0.21 7.43
C ALA A 113 1.72 -1.34 8.29
N LEU A 114 0.92 -1.97 9.15
CA LEU A 114 1.36 -3.12 9.93
C LEU A 114 1.75 -4.31 9.04
N PHE A 115 0.94 -4.62 8.02
CA PHE A 115 1.29 -5.67 7.06
C PHE A 115 2.58 -5.35 6.31
N ARG A 116 2.77 -4.09 5.89
CA ARG A 116 4.01 -3.64 5.24
C ARG A 116 5.20 -3.89 6.14
N ASP A 117 5.13 -3.47 7.40
CA ASP A 117 6.25 -3.59 8.34
C ASP A 117 6.61 -5.04 8.60
N ILE A 118 5.61 -5.93 8.74
CA ILE A 118 5.86 -7.37 8.90
C ILE A 118 6.53 -7.95 7.65
N VAL A 119 6.07 -7.59 6.45
CA VAL A 119 6.66 -8.07 5.19
C VAL A 119 8.07 -7.50 4.98
N GLN A 120 8.31 -6.24 5.34
CA GLN A 120 9.63 -5.63 5.28
C GLN A 120 10.62 -6.38 6.18
N VAL A 121 10.18 -6.81 7.36
CA VAL A 121 10.96 -7.65 8.27
C VAL A 121 11.28 -9.02 7.64
N LEU A 122 10.36 -9.62 6.88
CA LEU A 122 10.62 -10.86 6.14
C LEU A 122 11.68 -10.68 5.04
N GLU A 123 11.60 -9.59 4.27
CA GLU A 123 12.64 -9.23 3.30
C GLU A 123 13.99 -9.01 3.99
N ASP A 124 14.00 -8.34 5.14
CA ASP A 124 15.22 -8.08 5.90
C ASP A 124 15.82 -9.37 6.48
N PHE A 125 15.01 -10.30 6.97
CA PHE A 125 15.50 -11.58 7.47
C PHE A 125 16.06 -12.48 6.37
N THR A 126 15.41 -12.54 5.22
CA THR A 126 15.96 -13.27 4.06
C THR A 126 17.25 -12.62 3.59
N ARG A 127 17.31 -11.30 3.45
CA ARG A 127 18.56 -10.60 3.15
C ARG A 127 19.66 -10.85 4.18
N LEU A 128 19.31 -10.88 5.47
CA LEU A 128 20.25 -11.14 6.56
C LEU A 128 20.78 -12.57 6.50
N GLY A 129 19.94 -13.55 6.20
CA GLY A 129 20.36 -14.94 5.97
C GLY A 129 21.45 -14.99 4.91
N SER A 130 21.16 -14.44 3.73
CA SER A 130 22.11 -14.32 2.63
C SER A 130 23.39 -13.54 2.96
N ALA A 131 23.32 -12.48 3.77
CA ALA A 131 24.46 -11.59 4.06
C ALA A 131 25.31 -12.03 5.27
N VAL A 132 24.73 -12.73 6.25
CA VAL A 132 25.41 -13.12 7.50
C VAL A 132 25.87 -14.57 7.45
N LEU A 133 25.09 -15.45 6.82
CA LEU A 133 25.29 -16.89 6.88
C LEU A 133 26.04 -17.43 5.66
N ASN A 134 26.16 -16.65 4.58
CA ASN A 134 27.16 -16.93 3.55
C ASN A 134 28.54 -16.53 4.07
N GLU A 135 29.42 -17.52 4.25
CA GLU A 135 30.82 -17.39 4.73
C GLU A 135 31.67 -16.36 3.95
N GLU A 136 31.19 -15.92 2.79
CA GLU A 136 31.89 -15.03 1.88
C GLU A 136 31.62 -13.54 2.09
N HIS A 137 30.72 -13.14 3.00
CA HIS A 137 30.37 -11.73 3.11
C HIS A 137 31.60 -10.87 3.51
N PRO A 138 32.13 -10.04 2.61
CA PRO A 138 33.46 -9.45 2.76
C PRO A 138 33.53 -8.48 3.94
N THR A 139 32.40 -7.90 4.34
CA THR A 139 32.34 -6.97 5.46
C THR A 139 32.66 -7.64 6.80
N PHE A 140 32.01 -8.75 7.16
CA PHE A 140 32.27 -9.41 8.45
C PHE A 140 33.69 -9.98 8.54
N LYS A 141 34.16 -10.57 7.42
CA LYS A 141 35.53 -11.06 7.29
C LYS A 141 36.57 -9.95 7.51
N ARG A 142 36.34 -8.74 7.00
CA ARG A 142 37.22 -7.57 7.20
C ARG A 142 37.30 -7.10 8.65
N PHE A 143 36.26 -7.30 9.43
CA PHE A 143 36.23 -6.98 10.86
C PHE A 143 36.65 -8.15 11.77
N GLY A 144 37.14 -9.27 11.19
CA GLY A 144 37.57 -10.44 11.96
C GLY A 144 36.42 -11.25 12.58
N ILE A 145 35.17 -10.95 12.20
CA ILE A 145 33.99 -11.68 12.66
C ILE A 145 33.89 -12.97 11.84
N ARG A 146 33.96 -14.12 12.51
CA ARG A 146 33.82 -15.45 11.91
C ARG A 146 32.80 -16.23 12.72
N TYR A 147 31.85 -16.83 12.04
CA TYR A 147 30.92 -17.76 12.65
C TYR A 147 31.52 -19.16 12.66
N THR A 148 31.29 -19.90 13.73
CA THR A 148 31.45 -21.35 13.72
C THR A 148 30.31 -22.00 12.93
N ASP A 149 30.53 -23.20 12.39
CA ASP A 149 29.49 -23.96 11.69
C ASP A 149 28.23 -24.16 12.55
N ALA A 150 28.41 -24.31 13.86
CA ALA A 150 27.31 -24.47 14.81
C ALA A 150 26.49 -23.18 14.98
N GLU A 151 27.13 -22.02 14.99
CA GLU A 151 26.45 -20.72 15.05
C GLU A 151 25.72 -20.42 13.74
N ARG A 152 26.34 -20.74 12.60
CA ARG A 152 25.74 -20.60 11.28
C ARG A 152 24.47 -21.45 11.17
N LEU A 153 24.58 -22.74 11.45
CA LEU A 153 23.45 -23.67 11.39
C LEU A 153 22.31 -23.27 12.35
N ARG A 154 22.65 -22.73 13.53
CA ARG A 154 21.65 -22.20 14.47
C ARG A 154 20.95 -20.97 13.90
N GLY A 155 21.70 -20.05 13.30
CA GLY A 155 21.16 -18.86 12.64
C GLY A 155 20.23 -19.21 11.48
N GLU A 156 20.64 -20.13 10.60
CA GLU A 156 19.83 -20.58 9.45
C GLU A 156 18.49 -21.17 9.90
N ARG A 157 18.51 -22.04 10.93
CA ARG A 157 17.30 -22.62 11.50
C ARG A 157 16.38 -21.57 12.09
N LEU A 158 16.93 -20.66 12.91
CA LEU A 158 16.14 -19.60 13.54
C LEU A 158 15.47 -18.69 12.50
N LEU A 159 16.22 -18.25 11.48
CA LEU A 159 15.67 -17.38 10.44
C LEU A 159 14.59 -18.09 9.63
N SER A 160 14.79 -19.37 9.28
CA SER A 160 13.79 -20.15 8.55
C SER A 160 12.52 -20.37 9.38
N GLU A 161 12.64 -20.69 10.67
CA GLU A 161 11.47 -20.83 11.57
C GLU A 161 10.69 -19.53 11.70
N VAL A 162 11.39 -18.40 11.86
CA VAL A 162 10.78 -17.07 11.95
C VAL A 162 10.10 -16.70 10.64
N GLU A 163 10.73 -16.95 9.49
CA GLU A 163 10.15 -16.71 8.17
C GLU A 163 8.84 -17.47 8.00
N ILE A 164 8.87 -18.79 8.21
CA ILE A 164 7.71 -19.68 8.06
C ILE A 164 6.58 -19.27 9.01
N SER A 165 6.90 -19.03 10.28
CA SER A 165 5.90 -18.65 11.29
C SER A 165 5.24 -17.31 10.94
N THR A 166 6.05 -16.32 10.53
CA THR A 166 5.55 -14.98 10.20
C THR A 166 4.67 -14.99 8.94
N VAL A 167 5.06 -15.71 7.89
CA VAL A 167 4.23 -15.86 6.68
C VAL A 167 2.90 -16.55 6.99
N ASN A 168 2.92 -17.62 7.79
CA ASN A 168 1.69 -18.31 8.18
C ASN A 168 0.77 -17.40 9.01
N GLN A 169 1.34 -16.59 9.88
CA GLN A 169 0.60 -15.61 10.65
C GLN A 169 -0.02 -14.52 9.75
N LEU A 170 0.75 -14.01 8.77
CA LEU A 170 0.25 -13.05 7.76
C LEU A 170 -0.93 -13.63 6.96
N ARG A 171 -0.84 -14.89 6.53
CA ARG A 171 -1.95 -15.58 5.84
C ARG A 171 -3.22 -15.60 6.70
N VAL A 172 -3.09 -15.91 7.99
CA VAL A 172 -4.21 -15.88 8.95
C VAL A 172 -4.79 -14.47 9.08
N TYR A 173 -3.94 -13.45 9.20
CA TYR A 173 -4.39 -12.06 9.29
C TYR A 173 -5.12 -11.61 8.04
N CYS A 174 -4.58 -11.86 6.85
CA CYS A 174 -5.23 -11.52 5.58
C CYS A 174 -6.59 -12.20 5.48
N THR A 175 -6.66 -13.50 5.79
CA THR A 175 -7.91 -14.27 5.76
C THR A 175 -8.96 -13.71 6.72
N ARG A 176 -8.57 -13.34 7.94
CA ARG A 176 -9.49 -12.82 8.96
C ARG A 176 -9.91 -11.36 8.70
N ALA A 177 -9.05 -10.56 8.09
CA ALA A 177 -9.34 -9.17 7.75
C ALA A 177 -10.27 -9.04 6.54
N LEU A 178 -10.18 -9.99 5.58
CA LEU A 178 -10.88 -9.95 4.30
C LEU A 178 -12.40 -9.68 4.44
N PRO A 179 -13.18 -10.37 5.30
CA PRO A 179 -14.63 -10.10 5.40
C PRO A 179 -14.96 -8.66 5.81
N LYS A 180 -14.16 -8.08 6.72
CA LYS A 180 -14.38 -6.71 7.22
C LYS A 180 -14.02 -5.68 6.13
N ILE A 181 -12.92 -5.92 5.41
CA ILE A 181 -12.48 -5.07 4.30
C ILE A 181 -13.49 -5.12 3.15
N THR A 182 -13.93 -6.31 2.73
CA THR A 182 -14.93 -6.47 1.68
C THR A 182 -16.23 -5.74 2.03
N ARG A 183 -16.74 -5.93 3.25
CA ARG A 183 -17.94 -5.23 3.73
C ARG A 183 -17.77 -3.71 3.72
N TYR A 184 -16.59 -3.22 4.08
CA TYR A 184 -16.28 -1.79 4.05
C TYR A 184 -16.24 -1.24 2.62
N ARG A 185 -15.61 -1.96 1.68
CA ARG A 185 -15.58 -1.61 0.26
C ARG A 185 -16.97 -1.61 -0.36
N GLU A 186 -17.79 -2.62 -0.08
CA GLU A 186 -19.19 -2.68 -0.54
C GLU A 186 -20.03 -1.50 -0.01
N TYR A 187 -19.88 -1.18 1.28
CA TYR A 187 -20.54 -0.02 1.87
C TYR A 187 -20.10 1.27 1.18
N THR A 188 -18.81 1.43 0.94
CA THR A 188 -18.24 2.61 0.28
C THR A 188 -18.71 2.71 -1.18
N ALA A 189 -18.73 1.59 -1.91
CA ALA A 189 -19.19 1.53 -3.29
C ALA A 189 -20.66 1.94 -3.45
N LYS A 190 -21.53 1.62 -2.48
CA LYS A 190 -22.94 2.04 -2.48
C LYS A 190 -23.12 3.56 -2.43
N SER A 191 -22.13 4.29 -1.92
CA SER A 191 -22.15 5.76 -1.85
C SER A 191 -21.69 6.45 -3.14
N PHE A 192 -21.16 5.69 -4.11
CA PHE A 192 -20.60 6.27 -5.33
C PHE A 192 -21.70 6.72 -6.30
N SER A 193 -21.48 7.88 -6.92
CA SER A 193 -22.20 8.24 -8.15
C SER A 193 -21.74 7.37 -9.31
N LYS A 194 -22.57 7.21 -10.36
CA LYS A 194 -22.20 6.40 -11.55
C LYS A 194 -20.84 6.78 -12.17
N PRO A 195 -20.50 8.07 -12.37
CA PRO A 195 -19.18 8.45 -12.89
C PRO A 195 -18.04 8.10 -11.94
N TYR A 196 -18.27 8.21 -10.63
CA TYR A 196 -17.29 7.88 -9.61
C TYR A 196 -16.99 6.38 -9.60
N ALA A 197 -18.04 5.55 -9.59
CA ALA A 197 -17.93 4.09 -9.64
C ALA A 197 -17.19 3.62 -10.91
N SER A 198 -17.49 4.21 -12.07
CA SER A 198 -16.79 3.88 -13.32
C SER A 198 -15.29 4.20 -13.25
N ARG A 199 -14.91 5.36 -12.68
CA ARG A 199 -13.49 5.73 -12.51
C ARG A 199 -12.76 4.84 -11.52
N TYR A 200 -13.43 4.46 -10.43
CA TYR A 200 -12.92 3.49 -9.46
C TYR A 200 -12.64 2.15 -10.14
N GLN A 201 -13.63 1.58 -10.84
CA GLN A 201 -13.51 0.26 -11.44
C GLN A 201 -12.41 0.22 -12.51
N LYS A 202 -12.37 1.24 -13.38
CA LYS A 202 -11.31 1.35 -14.39
C LYS A 202 -9.91 1.39 -13.79
N ALA A 203 -9.74 2.11 -12.67
CA ALA A 203 -8.46 2.17 -11.98
C ALA A 203 -8.13 0.82 -11.33
N TYR A 204 -9.11 0.21 -10.64
CA TYR A 204 -8.94 -1.10 -10.01
C TYR A 204 -8.49 -2.17 -11.04
N ASP A 205 -9.20 -2.27 -12.17
CA ASP A 205 -8.89 -3.27 -13.21
C ASP A 205 -7.50 -3.03 -13.83
N ALA A 206 -7.19 -1.77 -14.15
CA ALA A 206 -5.90 -1.40 -14.74
C ALA A 206 -4.74 -1.69 -13.79
N TYR A 207 -4.85 -1.28 -12.52
CA TYR A 207 -3.80 -1.51 -11.52
C TYR A 207 -3.69 -2.98 -11.13
N THR A 208 -4.78 -3.74 -11.12
CA THR A 208 -4.73 -5.20 -10.94
C THR A 208 -3.87 -5.85 -12.02
N GLY A 209 -4.04 -5.45 -13.29
CA GLY A 209 -3.19 -5.94 -14.38
C GLY A 209 -1.71 -5.56 -14.19
N ILE A 210 -1.44 -4.28 -13.90
CA ILE A 210 -0.07 -3.78 -13.69
C ILE A 210 0.63 -4.49 -12.53
N PHE A 211 -0.06 -4.68 -11.41
CA PHE A 211 0.54 -5.28 -10.22
C PHE A 211 0.78 -6.78 -10.39
N ARG A 212 -0.11 -7.50 -11.09
CA ARG A 212 0.12 -8.92 -11.44
C ARG A 212 1.30 -9.10 -12.38
N GLU A 213 1.41 -8.25 -13.41
CA GLU A 213 2.56 -8.26 -14.32
C GLU A 213 3.86 -7.98 -13.56
N ALA A 214 3.87 -6.98 -12.67
CA ALA A 214 5.02 -6.68 -11.83
C ALA A 214 5.39 -7.82 -10.88
N ALA A 215 4.41 -8.60 -10.42
CA ALA A 215 4.60 -9.80 -9.61
C ALA A 215 5.03 -11.04 -10.41
N GLY A 216 5.04 -10.96 -11.75
CA GLY A 216 5.44 -12.07 -12.62
C GLY A 216 4.34 -13.11 -12.88
N GLU A 217 3.08 -12.80 -12.58
CA GLU A 217 1.92 -13.60 -12.99
C GLU A 217 1.58 -13.27 -14.46
N GLN A 218 1.84 -14.21 -15.38
CA GLN A 218 1.36 -14.17 -16.77
C GLN A 218 0.26 -15.21 -16.99
#